data_AF-A0A2W7R159-F1
#
_entry.id   AF-A0A2W7R159-F1
#
_cell.length_a   1.000
_cell.length_b   1.000
_cell.length_c   1.000
_cell.angle_alpha   90.00
_cell.angle_beta   90.00
_cell.angle_gamma   90.00
#
_symmetry.space_group_name_H-M   'P 1'
#
loop_
_entity.id
_entity.type
_entity.pdbx_description
1 polymer ?
#
loop_
_entity_poly.entity_id
_entity_poly.type
_entity_poly.pdbx_seq_one_letter_code
_entity_poly.pdbx_strand_id
1 'polypeptide(L)'
;MVSLFKAGGLEIKREEVANFLKNEEEPFFQAIVDKDLAAFLNGFIIEKRGKKEGEEPKPEKTLTNNIIFKKLRIALNLKEDDVLEILSSVGMHISPHELSAFFRKPSQSQYRLCKDQILRNFLNGLKKKYRPSETPPVNY
;
A
#
# COMPACT_ATOMS: atom_id res chain seq x y z
N MET A 1 12.63 -4.87 -7.08
CA MET A 1 11.74 -3.68 -7.09
C MET A 1 11.37 -3.29 -8.51
N VAL A 2 12.33 -3.08 -9.44
CA VAL A 2 12.04 -2.83 -10.88
C VAL A 2 11.11 -3.89 -11.51
N SER A 3 11.32 -5.16 -11.19
CA SER A 3 10.46 -6.26 -11.67
C SER A 3 8.98 -6.11 -11.30
N LEU A 4 8.68 -5.46 -10.17
CA LEU A 4 7.31 -5.23 -9.73
C LEU A 4 6.61 -4.21 -10.64
N PHE A 5 7.26 -3.08 -10.94
CA PHE A 5 6.72 -2.12 -11.90
C PHE A 5 6.44 -2.77 -13.26
N LYS A 6 7.39 -3.59 -13.76
CA LYS A 6 7.21 -4.34 -15.00
C LYS A 6 6.02 -5.30 -14.93
N ALA A 7 5.87 -6.03 -13.83
CA ALA A 7 4.71 -6.90 -13.61
C ALA A 7 3.39 -6.12 -13.57
N GLY A 8 3.41 -4.86 -13.09
CA GLY A 8 2.28 -3.94 -13.12
C GLY A 8 2.08 -3.18 -14.43
N GLY A 9 2.81 -3.52 -15.50
CA GLY A 9 2.66 -2.92 -16.83
C GLY A 9 3.41 -1.60 -17.03
N LEU A 10 4.40 -1.28 -16.19
CA LEU A 10 5.24 -0.09 -16.33
C LEU A 10 6.72 -0.48 -16.40
N GLU A 11 7.38 -0.16 -17.51
CA GLU A 11 8.84 -0.24 -17.59
C GLU A 11 9.46 1.00 -16.94
N ILE A 12 10.35 0.78 -15.98
CA ILE A 12 11.03 1.82 -15.24
C ILE A 12 12.51 1.46 -15.05
N LYS A 13 13.39 2.47 -15.04
CA LYS A 13 14.82 2.25 -14.82
C LYS A 13 15.12 2.06 -13.34
N ARG A 14 16.21 1.35 -13.06
CA ARG A 14 16.71 1.16 -11.69
C ARG A 14 17.02 2.48 -10.98
N GLU A 15 17.53 3.46 -11.72
CA GLU A 15 17.86 4.79 -11.21
C GLU A 15 16.63 5.55 -10.73
N GLU A 16 15.53 5.52 -11.49
CA GLU A 16 14.25 6.15 -11.11
C GLU A 16 13.71 5.51 -9.82
N VAL A 17 13.75 4.18 -9.73
CA VAL A 17 13.38 3.47 -8.50
C VAL A 17 14.26 3.87 -7.31
N ALA A 18 15.57 4.08 -7.54
CA ALA A 18 16.46 4.55 -6.48
C ALA A 18 16.10 5.98 -6.04
N ASN A 19 15.76 6.86 -6.98
CA ASN A 19 15.37 8.23 -6.71
C ASN A 19 14.06 8.34 -5.90
N PHE A 20 13.11 7.43 -6.10
CA PHE A 20 11.87 7.37 -5.32
C PHE A 20 12.07 7.00 -3.84
N LEU A 21 13.17 6.34 -3.50
CA LEU A 21 13.46 5.87 -2.15
C LEU A 21 14.29 6.87 -1.33
N LYS A 22 14.72 7.96 -1.95
CA LYS A 22 15.46 9.03 -1.29
C LYS A 22 14.53 9.88 -0.43
N ASN A 23 15.10 10.50 0.60
CA ASN A 23 14.43 11.57 1.33
C ASN A 23 14.32 12.82 0.46
N GLU A 24 13.35 13.69 0.75
CA GLU A 24 13.05 14.89 -0.06
C GLU A 24 14.22 15.88 -0.16
N GLU A 25 15.14 15.84 0.80
CA GLU A 25 16.33 16.70 0.88
C GLU A 25 17.53 16.13 0.10
N GLU A 26 17.50 14.87 -0.32
CA GLU A 26 18.63 14.22 -0.98
C GLU A 26 18.71 14.57 -2.48
N PRO A 27 19.92 14.69 -3.06
CA PRO A 27 20.09 14.95 -4.49
C PRO A 27 19.38 13.90 -5.34
N PHE A 28 18.75 14.34 -6.43
CA PHE A 28 17.99 13.51 -7.36
C PHE A 28 16.73 12.85 -6.77
N PHE A 29 16.24 13.30 -5.62
CA PHE A 29 14.93 12.90 -5.12
C PHE A 29 13.85 13.13 -6.18
N GLN A 30 12.96 12.15 -6.34
CA GLN A 30 11.80 12.24 -7.20
C GLN A 30 10.57 11.74 -6.45
N ALA A 31 9.55 12.59 -6.34
CA ALA A 31 8.26 12.18 -5.81
C ALA A 31 7.62 11.14 -6.74
N ILE A 32 7.13 10.04 -6.17
CA ILE A 32 6.40 9.04 -6.94
C ILE A 32 4.98 9.54 -7.24
N VAL A 33 4.58 9.47 -8.50
CA VAL A 33 3.21 9.83 -8.92
C VAL A 33 2.27 8.64 -8.79
N ASP A 34 0.96 8.93 -8.67
CA ASP A 34 -0.08 7.92 -8.46
C ASP A 34 -0.04 6.76 -9.47
N LYS A 35 0.18 7.07 -10.74
CA LYS A 35 0.25 6.07 -11.81
C LYS A 35 1.39 5.06 -11.59
N ASP A 36 2.55 5.55 -11.16
CA ASP A 36 3.74 4.72 -10.97
C ASP A 36 3.61 3.88 -9.69
N LEU A 37 3.08 4.48 -8.62
CA LEU A 37 2.74 3.76 -7.40
C LEU A 37 1.66 2.70 -7.66
N ALA A 38 0.67 2.98 -8.51
CA ALA A 38 -0.36 2.03 -8.88
C ALA A 38 0.23 0.83 -9.64
N ALA A 39 1.16 1.07 -10.57
CA ALA A 39 1.89 0.02 -11.26
C ALA A 39 2.70 -0.84 -10.28
N PHE A 40 3.43 -0.22 -9.35
CA PHE A 40 4.15 -0.93 -8.29
C PHE A 40 3.23 -1.84 -7.47
N LEU A 41 2.10 -1.32 -7.00
CA LEU A 41 1.15 -2.07 -6.18
C LEU A 41 0.47 -3.21 -6.96
N ASN A 42 0.15 -3.02 -8.24
CA ASN A 42 -0.35 -4.07 -9.12
C ASN A 42 0.69 -5.19 -9.28
N GLY A 43 1.94 -4.81 -9.54
CA GLY A 43 3.05 -5.75 -9.61
C GLY A 43 3.26 -6.51 -8.31
N PHE A 44 3.12 -5.84 -7.17
CA PHE A 44 3.23 -6.47 -5.86
C PHE A 44 2.12 -7.51 -5.60
N ILE A 45 0.89 -7.23 -6.05
CA ILE A 45 -0.19 -8.21 -6.02
C ILE A 45 0.16 -9.42 -6.90
N ILE A 46 0.63 -9.19 -8.12
CA ILE A 46 0.98 -10.26 -9.06
C ILE A 46 2.10 -11.14 -8.50
N GLU A 47 3.14 -10.53 -7.92
CA GLU A 47 4.25 -11.24 -7.30
C GLU A 47 3.79 -12.15 -6.16
N LYS A 48 2.84 -11.68 -5.33
CA LYS A 48 2.41 -12.42 -4.13
C LYS A 48 1.26 -13.38 -4.37
N ARG A 49 0.39 -13.11 -5.35
CA ARG A 49 -0.87 -13.84 -5.57
C ARG A 49 -0.93 -14.54 -6.92
N GLY A 50 0.08 -14.35 -7.77
CA GLY A 50 0.09 -14.82 -9.15
C GLY A 50 -0.64 -13.87 -10.09
N LYS A 51 -0.41 -14.06 -11.40
CA LYS A 51 -1.20 -13.40 -12.45
C LYS A 51 -2.61 -13.98 -12.45
N LYS A 52 -3.61 -13.11 -12.55
CA LYS A 52 -4.99 -13.53 -12.75
C LYS A 52 -5.19 -13.88 -14.23
N GLU A 53 -5.95 -14.93 -14.51
CA GLU A 53 -6.38 -15.22 -15.89
C GLU A 53 -7.29 -14.08 -16.39
N GLY A 54 -6.97 -13.51 -17.55
CA GLY A 54 -7.69 -12.38 -18.15
C GLY A 54 -6.81 -11.17 -18.44
N GLU A 55 -7.43 -10.00 -18.57
CA GLU A 55 -6.71 -8.74 -18.86
C GLU A 55 -5.75 -8.35 -17.73
N GLU A 56 -4.55 -7.88 -18.11
CA GLU A 56 -3.61 -7.31 -17.16
C GLU A 56 -4.21 -6.04 -16.53
N PRO A 57 -4.14 -5.89 -15.19
CA PRO A 57 -4.73 -4.75 -14.51
C PRO A 57 -4.01 -3.46 -14.91
N LYS A 58 -4.69 -2.61 -15.66
CA LYS A 58 -4.20 -1.26 -16.01
C LYS A 58 -4.02 -0.46 -14.71
N PRO A 59 -2.85 0.18 -14.51
CA PRO A 59 -2.64 1.07 -13.36
C PRO A 59 -3.71 2.17 -13.28
N GLU A 60 -4.24 2.40 -12.08
CA GLU A 60 -5.13 3.52 -11.82
C GLU A 60 -4.42 4.85 -12.07
N LYS A 61 -5.16 5.83 -12.60
CA LYS A 61 -4.63 7.19 -12.83
C LYS A 61 -4.49 8.00 -11.54
N THR A 62 -5.31 7.68 -10.53
CA THR A 62 -5.36 8.39 -9.25
C THR A 62 -5.50 7.36 -8.14
N LEU A 63 -4.72 7.52 -7.08
CA LEU A 63 -4.76 6.66 -5.91
C LEU A 63 -5.41 7.38 -4.74
N THR A 64 -6.27 6.66 -4.04
CA THR A 64 -6.74 7.04 -2.71
C THR A 64 -6.16 6.07 -1.70
N ASN A 65 -6.11 6.47 -0.43
CA ASN A 65 -5.70 5.57 0.66
C ASN A 65 -6.54 4.29 0.68
N ASN A 66 -7.83 4.36 0.34
CA ASN A 66 -8.70 3.18 0.20
C ASN A 66 -8.17 2.20 -0.86
N ILE A 67 -7.72 2.71 -2.01
CA ILE A 67 -7.15 1.90 -3.09
C ILE A 67 -5.83 1.29 -2.64
N ILE A 68 -4.93 2.09 -2.07
CA ILE A 68 -3.62 1.64 -1.58
C ILE A 68 -3.81 0.54 -0.53
N PHE A 69 -4.64 0.79 0.49
CA PHE A 69 -4.94 -0.17 1.55
C PHE A 69 -5.51 -1.46 0.97
N LYS A 70 -6.48 -1.38 0.05
CA LYS A 70 -7.07 -2.55 -0.59
C LYS A 70 -6.02 -3.38 -1.34
N LYS A 71 -5.13 -2.73 -2.11
CA LYS A 71 -4.07 -3.43 -2.86
C LYS A 71 -3.07 -4.13 -1.93
N LEU A 72 -2.65 -3.46 -0.86
CA LEU A 72 -1.75 -4.05 0.16
C LEU A 72 -2.41 -5.24 0.86
N ARG A 73 -3.69 -5.12 1.24
CA ARG A 73 -4.47 -6.20 1.86
C ARG A 73 -4.52 -7.43 0.96
N ILE A 74 -4.80 -7.23 -0.34
CA ILE A 74 -4.85 -8.31 -1.33
C ILE A 74 -3.47 -8.95 -1.52
N ALA A 75 -2.43 -8.13 -1.72
CA ALA A 75 -1.07 -8.62 -1.95
C ALA A 75 -0.58 -9.48 -0.78
N LEU A 76 -0.85 -9.05 0.46
CA LEU A 76 -0.42 -9.75 1.66
C LEU A 76 -1.40 -10.84 2.13
N ASN A 77 -2.50 -11.07 1.41
CA ASN A 77 -3.55 -12.04 1.76
C ASN A 77 -4.10 -11.87 3.19
N LEU A 78 -4.27 -10.63 3.62
CA LEU A 78 -4.73 -10.31 4.98
C LEU A 78 -6.26 -10.40 5.04
N LYS A 79 -6.75 -11.16 6.02
CA LYS A 79 -8.17 -11.18 6.40
C LYS A 79 -8.49 -9.98 7.29
N GLU A 80 -9.77 -9.81 7.59
CA GLU A 80 -10.24 -8.72 8.45
C GLU A 80 -9.53 -8.72 9.81
N ASP A 81 -9.50 -9.87 10.48
CA ASP A 81 -8.85 -10.04 11.79
C ASP A 81 -7.34 -9.72 11.73
N ASP A 82 -6.65 -10.14 10.66
CA ASP A 82 -5.23 -9.83 10.49
C ASP A 82 -4.98 -8.31 10.44
N VAL A 83 -5.85 -7.57 9.75
CA VAL A 83 -5.73 -6.11 9.62
C VAL A 83 -6.03 -5.43 10.95
N LEU A 84 -7.04 -5.90 11.68
CA LEU A 84 -7.39 -5.38 13.00
C LEU A 84 -6.24 -5.62 14.00
N GLU A 85 -5.64 -6.81 13.99
CA GLU A 85 -4.47 -7.13 14.81
C GLU A 85 -3.27 -6.23 14.48
N ILE A 86 -2.98 -6.03 13.18
CA ILE A 86 -1.90 -5.17 12.72
C ILE A 86 -2.08 -3.73 13.22
N LEU A 87 -3.27 -3.16 13.10
CA LEU A 87 -3.57 -1.81 13.58
C LEU A 87 -3.50 -1.73 15.11
N SER A 88 -4.05 -2.73 15.81
CA SER A 88 -4.00 -2.80 17.27
C SER A 88 -2.57 -2.88 17.79
N SER A 89 -1.65 -3.51 17.05
CA SER A 89 -0.23 -3.63 17.44
C SER A 89 0.52 -2.30 17.54
N VAL A 90 -0.05 -1.22 16.97
CA VAL A 90 0.46 0.15 17.02
C VAL A 90 -0.51 1.11 17.72
N GLY A 91 -1.45 0.59 18.51
CA GLY A 91 -2.40 1.39 19.30
C GLY A 91 -3.54 2.01 18.47
N MET A 92 -3.74 1.58 17.23
CA MET A 92 -4.87 2.01 16.42
C MET A 92 -5.99 0.98 16.49
N HIS A 93 -7.12 1.36 17.08
CA HIS A 93 -8.29 0.51 17.19
C HIS A 93 -9.39 1.05 16.27
N ILE A 94 -9.86 0.20 15.36
CA ILE A 94 -11.04 0.46 14.52
C ILE A 94 -11.98 -0.73 14.63
N SER A 95 -13.27 -0.50 14.42
CA SER A 95 -14.24 -1.60 14.43
C SER A 95 -14.20 -2.40 13.12
N PRO A 96 -14.63 -3.68 13.11
CA PRO A 96 -14.83 -4.44 11.87
C PRO A 96 -15.72 -3.70 10.86
N HIS A 97 -16.78 -3.03 11.33
CA HIS A 97 -17.67 -2.27 10.48
C HIS A 97 -16.96 -1.07 9.83
N GLU A 98 -16.13 -0.36 10.59
CA GLU A 98 -15.33 0.76 10.08
C GLU A 98 -14.31 0.29 9.04
N LEU A 99 -13.62 -0.83 9.31
CA LEU A 99 -12.68 -1.42 8.36
C LEU A 99 -13.38 -1.83 7.05
N SER A 100 -14.54 -2.48 7.15
CA SER A 100 -15.37 -2.86 6.00
C SER A 100 -15.78 -1.63 5.17
N ALA A 101 -16.07 -0.50 5.81
CA ALA A 101 -16.46 0.74 5.14
C ALA A 101 -15.38 1.29 4.17
N PHE A 102 -14.10 1.04 4.44
CA PHE A 102 -13.01 1.48 3.55
C PHE A 102 -12.97 0.75 2.21
N PHE A 103 -13.54 -0.46 2.12
CA PHE A 103 -13.46 -1.29 0.91
C PHE A 103 -14.73 -1.24 0.04
N ARG A 104 -15.70 -0.43 0.44
CA ARG A 104 -16.95 -0.20 -0.29
C ARG A 104 -16.72 0.70 -1.50
N LYS A 105 -17.66 0.68 -2.45
CA LYS A 105 -17.64 1.60 -3.59
C LYS A 105 -17.99 3.02 -3.11
N PRO A 106 -17.37 4.09 -3.66
CA PRO A 106 -17.67 5.46 -3.26
C PRO A 106 -19.15 5.88 -3.36
N SER A 107 -19.92 5.23 -4.24
CA SER A 107 -21.36 5.48 -4.40
C SER A 107 -22.24 4.86 -3.31
N GLN A 108 -21.68 4.03 -2.43
CA GLN A 108 -22.44 3.35 -1.37
C GLN A 108 -22.52 4.24 -0.12
N SER A 109 -23.69 4.28 0.53
CA SER A 109 -23.96 5.12 1.71
C SER A 109 -23.04 4.85 2.90
N GLN A 110 -22.55 3.62 3.04
CA GLN A 110 -21.65 3.21 4.11
C GLN A 110 -20.16 3.28 3.70
N TYR A 111 -19.84 3.88 2.55
CA TYR A 111 -18.44 4.15 2.18
C TYR A 111 -17.82 5.17 3.12
N ARG A 112 -16.57 4.92 3.51
CA ARG A 112 -15.77 5.88 4.26
C ARG A 112 -14.41 6.06 3.60
N LEU A 113 -13.94 7.31 3.55
CA LEU A 113 -12.60 7.62 3.10
C LEU A 113 -11.60 7.17 4.16
N CYS A 114 -10.60 6.38 3.75
CA CYS A 114 -9.47 6.03 4.59
C CYS A 114 -8.57 7.25 4.73
N LYS A 115 -8.37 7.75 5.95
CA LYS A 115 -7.51 8.91 6.22
C LYS A 115 -6.04 8.49 6.31
N ASP A 116 -5.14 9.45 6.10
CA ASP A 116 -3.69 9.22 6.12
C ASP A 116 -3.21 8.57 7.42
N GLN A 117 -3.79 8.96 8.56
CA GLN A 117 -3.44 8.40 9.86
C GLN A 117 -3.69 6.89 9.93
N ILE A 118 -4.77 6.41 9.29
CA ILE A 118 -5.11 4.97 9.29
C ILE A 118 -4.12 4.21 8.41
N LEU A 119 -3.86 4.71 7.20
CA LEU A 119 -2.92 4.06 6.30
C LEU A 119 -1.50 4.07 6.88
N ARG A 120 -1.07 5.18 7.49
CA ARG A 120 0.23 5.30 8.18
C ARG A 120 0.38 4.27 9.29
N ASN A 121 -0.62 4.14 10.16
CA ASN A 121 -0.58 3.15 11.24
C ASN A 121 -0.61 1.72 10.71
N PHE A 122 -1.38 1.45 9.66
CA PHE A 122 -1.37 0.14 9.00
C PHE A 122 0.03 -0.20 8.48
N LEU A 123 0.71 0.73 7.79
CA LEU A 123 2.08 0.54 7.30
C LEU A 123 3.09 0.35 8.44
N ASN A 124 2.95 1.10 9.54
CA ASN A 124 3.79 0.93 10.73
C ASN A 124 3.57 -0.46 11.38
N GLY A 125 2.32 -0.90 11.48
CA GLY A 125 1.99 -2.25 11.97
C GLY A 125 2.55 -3.34 11.06
N LEU A 126 2.51 -3.15 9.74
CA LEU A 126 3.17 -4.06 8.78
C LEU A 126 4.68 -4.08 9.00
N LYS A 127 5.33 -2.93 9.18
CA LYS A 127 6.76 -2.86 9.51
C LYS A 127 7.05 -3.66 10.78
N LYS A 128 6.28 -3.46 11.86
CA LYS A 128 6.44 -4.21 13.11
C LYS A 128 6.26 -5.73 12.93
N LYS A 129 5.27 -6.16 12.14
CA LYS A 129 4.98 -7.58 11.88
C LYS A 129 6.06 -8.27 11.03
N TYR A 130 6.57 -7.60 10.00
CA TYR A 130 7.49 -8.20 9.02
C TYR A 130 8.97 -7.83 9.22
N ARG A 131 9.28 -6.83 10.06
CA ARG A 131 10.64 -6.38 10.39
C ARG A 131 10.81 -6.17 11.91
N PRO A 132 10.74 -7.24 12.72
CA PRO A 132 10.80 -7.13 14.18
C PRO A 132 12.15 -6.62 14.71
N SER A 133 13.22 -6.69 13.92
CA SER A 133 14.57 -6.26 14.31
C SER A 133 14.88 -4.78 14.03
N GLU A 134 13.97 -4.04 13.39
CA GLU A 134 14.14 -2.60 13.18
C GLU A 134 13.36 -1.84 14.27
N THR A 135 14.07 -1.41 15.32
CA THR A 135 13.55 -0.47 16.33
C THR A 135 13.02 0.78 15.61
N PRO A 136 11.82 1.30 15.94
CA PRO A 136 11.38 2.58 15.39
C PRO A 136 12.37 3.66 15.85
N PRO A 137 12.73 4.64 14.99
CA PRO A 137 13.42 5.81 15.47
C PRO A 137 12.54 6.48 16.54
N VAL A 138 13.13 6.73 17.71
CA VAL A 138 12.52 7.53 18.76
C VAL A 138 12.51 8.96 18.24
N ASN A 139 11.36 9.45 17.80
CA ASN A 139 11.19 10.87 17.52
C ASN A 139 11.12 11.58 18.89
N TYR A 140 12.15 12.39 19.19
CA TYR A 140 12.19 13.31 20.33
C TYR A 140 11.38 14.57 20.02
#